data_AF-D8TVB4-F1
#
_entry.id   AF-D8TVB4-F1
#
_cell.length_a   1.000
_cell.length_b   1.000
_cell.length_c   1.000
_cell.angle_alpha   90.00
_cell.angle_beta   90.00
_cell.angle_gamma   90.00
#
_symmetry.space_group_name_H-M   'P 1'
#
loop_
_entity.id
_entity.type
_entity.pdbx_description
1 polymer ?
#
loop_
_entity_poly.entity_id
_entity_poly.type
_entity_poly.pdbx_seq_one_letter_code
_entity_poly.pdbx_strand_id
1 'polypeptide(L)'
;ARRVAPSIIFLDELDALVPRRSVAAGGADQIYASVVATLLALMDGVADRGQVVVIGATNRPDHLDPALRRPGRFDREVAVGLPDRADRAAVLRV
;
A
#
# COMPACT_ATOMS: atom_id res chain seq x y z
N ALA A 1 1.21 -16.56 -0.18
CA ALA A 1 2.47 -15.92 0.23
C ALA A 1 3.25 -16.75 1.26
N ARG A 2 2.82 -16.86 2.53
CA ARG A 2 3.64 -17.52 3.59
C ARG A 2 4.07 -18.98 3.28
N ARG A 3 3.20 -19.77 2.64
CA ARG A 3 3.52 -21.17 2.26
C ARG A 3 4.51 -21.31 1.11
N VAL A 4 4.74 -20.23 0.36
CA VAL A 4 5.62 -20.16 -0.82
C VAL A 4 6.73 -19.13 -0.59
N ALA A 5 7.06 -18.87 0.68
CA ALA A 5 8.12 -17.94 1.02
C ALA A 5 9.49 -18.46 0.52
N PRO A 6 10.40 -17.57 0.07
CA PRO A 6 10.30 -16.11 0.07
C PRO A 6 9.37 -15.59 -1.05
N SER A 7 8.59 -14.54 -0.77
CA SER A 7 7.65 -13.99 -1.77
C SER A 7 7.45 -12.48 -1.64
N ILE A 8 7.09 -11.83 -2.75
CA ILE A 8 6.70 -10.43 -2.81
C ILE A 8 5.20 -10.36 -3.09
N ILE A 9 4.47 -9.54 -2.33
CA ILE A 9 3.08 -9.16 -2.60
C ILE A 9 3.10 -7.71 -3.09
N PHE A 10 2.62 -7.47 -4.30
CA PHE A 10 2.46 -6.14 -4.86
C PHE A 10 0.97 -5.78 -4.89
N LEU A 11 0.62 -4.65 -4.27
CA LEU A 11 -0.72 -4.09 -4.26
C LEU A 11 -0.67 -2.76 -5.02
N ASP A 12 -1.31 -2.71 -6.19
CA ASP A 12 -1.48 -1.46 -6.93
C ASP A 12 -2.79 -0.77 -6.53
N GLU A 13 -2.88 0.54 -6.79
CA GLU A 13 -4.04 1.37 -6.45
C GLU A 13 -4.53 1.18 -5.00
N LEU A 14 -3.59 1.20 -4.05
CA LEU A 14 -3.89 0.92 -2.64
C LEU A 14 -4.97 1.86 -2.07
N ASP A 15 -5.11 3.08 -2.60
CA ASP A 15 -6.14 4.05 -2.24
C ASP A 15 -7.56 3.64 -2.65
N ALA A 16 -7.72 2.71 -3.60
CA ALA A 16 -9.02 2.13 -3.93
C ALA A 16 -9.50 1.13 -2.85
N LEU A 17 -8.55 0.43 -2.21
CA LEU A 17 -8.84 -0.54 -1.14
C LEU A 17 -8.99 0.12 0.22
N VAL A 18 -8.28 1.22 0.46
CA VAL A 18 -8.17 1.86 1.77
C VAL A 18 -8.34 3.38 1.67
N PRO A 19 -9.53 3.87 1.29
CA PRO A 19 -9.79 5.30 1.29
C PRO A 19 -9.82 5.85 2.72
N ARG A 20 -9.30 7.06 2.91
CA ARG A 20 -9.46 7.83 4.15
C ARG A 20 -10.95 7.95 4.45
N ARG A 21 -11.33 7.62 5.69
CA ARG A 21 -12.70 7.78 6.20
C ARG A 21 -13.21 9.16 5.82
N SER A 22 -14.14 9.22 4.88
CA SER A 22 -14.85 10.46 4.57
C SER A 22 -16.07 10.50 5.47
N VAL A 23 -16.40 11.67 6.02
CA VAL A 23 -17.49 11.88 6.99
C VAL A 23 -18.88 11.74 6.33
N ALA A 24 -18.99 11.01 5.23
CA ALA A 24 -20.24 10.79 4.50
C ALA A 24 -21.03 9.66 5.19
N ALA A 25 -22.04 10.05 5.95
CA ALA A 25 -22.97 9.19 6.65
C ALA A 25 -23.60 8.12 5.71
N GLY A 26 -23.16 6.87 5.83
CA GLY A 26 -23.75 5.74 5.09
C GLY A 26 -23.04 4.41 5.34
N GLY A 27 -23.77 3.29 5.22
CA GLY A 27 -23.28 1.93 5.53
C GLY A 27 -22.07 1.44 4.72
N ALA A 28 -21.74 2.08 3.61
CA ALA A 28 -20.53 1.77 2.83
C ALA A 28 -19.24 1.99 3.64
N ASP A 29 -19.23 2.97 4.55
CA ASP A 29 -18.06 3.31 5.37
C ASP A 29 -17.65 2.16 6.32
N GLN A 30 -18.62 1.35 6.77
CA GLN A 30 -18.36 0.19 7.61
C GLN A 30 -17.67 -0.95 6.86
N ILE A 31 -18.00 -1.15 5.58
CA ILE A 31 -17.36 -2.18 4.75
C ILE A 31 -15.89 -1.81 4.54
N TYR A 32 -15.60 -0.56 4.14
CA TYR A 32 -14.23 -0.10 4.00
C TYR A 32 -13.45 -0.21 5.32
N ALA A 33 -14.04 0.22 6.45
CA ALA A 33 -13.39 0.09 7.75
C ALA A 33 -13.00 -1.36 8.08
N SER A 34 -13.86 -2.33 7.75
CA SER A 34 -13.57 -3.77 7.96
C SER A 34 -12.47 -4.30 7.05
N VAL A 35 -12.41 -3.84 5.79
CA VAL A 35 -11.34 -4.19 4.84
C VAL A 35 -9.99 -3.65 5.34
N VAL A 36 -9.96 -2.38 5.77
CA VAL A 36 -8.76 -1.76 6.34
C VAL A 36 -8.31 -2.53 7.58
N ALA A 37 -9.21 -2.80 8.53
CA ALA A 37 -8.87 -3.56 9.73
C ALA A 37 -8.30 -4.95 9.42
N THR A 38 -8.88 -5.63 8.43
CA THR A 38 -8.40 -6.95 7.98
C THR A 38 -7.00 -6.85 7.37
N LEU A 39 -6.76 -5.85 6.52
CA LEU A 39 -5.43 -5.64 5.92
C LEU A 39 -4.39 -5.38 7.02
N LEU A 40 -4.68 -4.52 8.00
CA LEU A 40 -3.79 -4.24 9.11
C LEU A 40 -3.44 -5.51 9.91
N ALA A 41 -4.44 -6.33 10.23
CA ALA A 41 -4.22 -7.58 10.95
C ALA A 41 -3.37 -8.58 10.14
N LEU A 42 -3.55 -8.63 8.82
CA LEU A 42 -2.73 -9.47 7.94
C LEU A 42 -1.28 -8.98 7.89
N MET A 43 -1.06 -7.66 7.81
CA MET A 43 0.27 -7.05 7.80
C MET A 43 1.03 -7.30 9.09
N ASP A 44 0.38 -7.12 10.25
CA ASP A 44 0.98 -7.36 11.56
C ASP A 44 1.49 -8.81 11.67
N GLY A 45 0.75 -9.79 11.13
CA GLY A 45 1.20 -11.18 11.11
C GLY A 45 2.26 -11.53 10.06
N VAL A 46 2.47 -10.67 9.04
CA VAL A 46 3.51 -10.87 8.02
C VAL A 46 4.86 -10.33 8.49
N ALA A 47 4.87 -9.22 9.23
CA ALA A 47 6.09 -8.59 9.75
C ALA A 47 6.96 -9.52 10.60
N ASP A 48 6.33 -10.38 11.41
CA ASP A 48 7.00 -11.28 12.37
C ASP A 48 7.95 -12.32 11.75
N ARG A 49 7.89 -12.57 10.43
CA ARG A 49 8.62 -13.68 9.81
C ARG A 49 9.70 -13.26 8.81
N GLY A 50 9.74 -12.00 8.39
CA GLY A 50 10.80 -11.44 7.52
C GLY A 50 10.96 -12.06 6.11
N GLN A 51 10.19 -13.08 5.73
CA GLN A 51 10.32 -13.79 4.46
C GLN A 51 9.31 -13.37 3.38
N VAL A 52 8.44 -12.40 3.70
CA VAL A 52 7.45 -11.86 2.75
C VAL A 52 7.56 -10.35 2.75
N VAL A 53 7.79 -9.78 1.58
CA VAL A 53 7.83 -8.32 1.38
C VAL A 53 6.50 -7.88 0.79
N VAL A 54 5.91 -6.82 1.34
CA VAL A 54 4.68 -6.23 0.81
C VAL A 54 5.01 -4.85 0.27
N ILE A 55 4.66 -4.60 -0.99
CA ILE A 55 4.85 -3.33 -1.68
C ILE A 55 3.47 -2.81 -2.06
N GLY A 56 3.16 -1.58 -1.64
CA GLY A 56 1.94 -0.87 -2.01
C GLY A 56 2.26 0.30 -2.94
N ALA A 57 1.48 0.49 -3.99
CA ALA A 57 1.55 1.65 -4.87
C ALA A 57 0.23 2.45 -4.77
N THR A 58 0.34 3.77 -4.75
CA THR A 58 -0.81 4.69 -4.76
C THR A 58 -0.44 6.01 -5.41
N ASN A 59 -1.41 6.62 -6.08
CA ASN A 59 -1.32 7.98 -6.60
C ASN A 59 -1.79 9.03 -5.58
N ARG A 60 -2.39 8.60 -4.46
CA ARG A 60 -2.98 9.45 -3.44
C ARG A 60 -2.50 9.02 -2.05
N PRO A 61 -1.21 9.20 -1.71
CA PRO A 61 -0.68 8.83 -0.39
C PRO A 61 -1.40 9.55 0.76
N ASP A 62 -1.88 10.77 0.51
CA ASP A 62 -2.71 11.54 1.43
C ASP A 62 -4.16 11.08 1.49
N HIS A 63 -4.54 10.00 0.82
CA HIS A 63 -5.87 9.40 0.96
C HIS A 63 -5.80 8.06 1.68
N LEU A 64 -4.62 7.63 2.16
CA LEU A 64 -4.49 6.40 2.92
C LEU A 64 -4.73 6.62 4.42
N ASP A 65 -5.26 5.58 5.09
CA ASP A 65 -5.36 5.53 6.55
C ASP A 65 -3.95 5.59 7.18
N PRO A 66 -3.67 6.56 8.08
CA PRO A 66 -2.35 6.70 8.71
C PRO A 66 -1.88 5.45 9.48
N ALA A 67 -2.80 4.57 9.91
CA ALA A 67 -2.45 3.33 10.59
C ALA A 67 -1.65 2.37 9.69
N LEU A 68 -1.79 2.45 8.36
CA LEU A 68 -1.03 1.65 7.40
C LEU A 68 0.46 2.05 7.34
N ARG A 69 0.78 3.31 7.66
CA ARG A 69 2.13 3.89 7.56
C ARG A 69 2.96 3.72 8.83
N ARG A 70 2.46 2.96 9.82
CA ARG A 70 3.15 2.72 11.09
C ARG A 70 4.26 1.67 10.93
N PRO A 71 5.29 1.69 11.81
CA PRO A 71 6.35 0.68 11.83
C PRO A 71 5.81 -0.77 11.80
N GLY A 72 6.45 -1.63 11.00
CA GLY A 72 6.02 -3.02 10.82
C GLY A 72 4.90 -3.21 9.77
N ARG A 73 4.46 -2.14 9.10
CA ARG A 73 3.48 -2.18 8.00
C ARG A 73 4.08 -1.59 6.72
N PHE A 74 3.54 -0.50 6.18
CA PHE A 74 4.16 0.28 5.12
C PHE A 74 5.04 1.36 5.73
N ASP A 75 6.14 0.93 6.36
CA ASP A 75 7.03 1.80 7.13
C ASP A 75 8.19 2.40 6.30
N ARG A 76 8.26 2.04 5.02
CA ARG A 76 9.16 2.62 4.02
C ARG A 76 8.33 3.23 2.90
N GLU A 77 8.64 4.47 2.57
CA GLU A 77 8.01 5.21 1.48
C GLU A 77 9.03 5.62 0.45
N VAL A 78 8.69 5.42 -0.82
CA VAL A 78 9.51 5.81 -1.97
C VAL A 78 8.65 6.69 -2.85
N ALA A 79 9.02 7.97 -2.95
CA ALA A 79 8.34 8.90 -3.84
C ALA A 79 8.86 8.72 -5.27
N VAL A 80 7.95 8.47 -6.21
CA VAL A 80 8.26 8.41 -7.64
C VAL A 80 7.80 9.71 -8.28
N GLY A 81 8.76 10.53 -8.66
CA GLY A 81 8.52 11.80 -9.36
C GLY A 81 8.34 11.61 -10.86
N LEU A 82 8.02 12.72 -11.54
CA LEU A 82 8.03 12.74 -13.00
C LEU A 82 9.48 12.59 -13.52
N PRO A 83 9.71 11.83 -14.60
CA PRO A 83 11.04 11.63 -15.15
C PRO A 83 11.60 12.94 -15.69
N ASP A 84 12.89 13.19 -15.46
CA ASP A 84 13.59 14.34 -16.01
C ASP A 84 13.90 14.17 -17.52
N ARG A 85 14.63 15.12 -18.11
CA ARG A 85 14.95 15.04 -19.56
C ARG A 85 15.85 13.84 -19.89
N ALA A 86 16.80 13.51 -19.02
CA ALA A 86 17.70 12.38 -19.20
C ALA A 86 16.95 11.05 -19.00
N ASP A 87 16.10 10.97 -17.97
CA ASP A 87 15.24 9.80 -17.71
C ASP A 87 14.31 9.53 -18.89
N ARG A 88 13.64 10.57 -19.41
CA ARG A 88 12.76 10.44 -20.60
C ARG A 88 13.53 9.96 -21.82
N ALA A 89 14.75 10.46 -22.02
CA ALA A 89 15.60 10.00 -23.11
C ALA A 89 16.03 8.53 -22.92
N ALA A 90 16.22 8.08 -21.68
CA ALA A 90 16.52 6.69 -21.36
C ALA A 90 15.32 5.76 -21.63
N VAL A 91 14.11 6.16 -21.22
CA VAL A 91 12.87 5.39 -21.46
C VAL A 91 12.63 5.16 -22.95
N LEU A 92 12.88 6.15 -23.80
CA LEU A 92 12.68 6.06 -25.26
C LEU A 92 13.73 5.21 -25.99
N ARG A 93 14.83 4.83 -25.33
CA ARG A 93 15.90 4.00 -25.90
C ARG A 93 15.71 2.51 -25.64
N VAL A 94 14.65 2.13 -24.92
CA VAL A 94 14.28 0.74 -24.62
C VAL A 94 13.53 0.12 -25.80
#